data_AF-A0A2S4ATF9-F1
#
_entry.id   AF-A0A2S4ATF9-F1
#
_cell.length_a   1.000
_cell.length_b   1.000
_cell.length_c   1.000
_cell.angle_alpha   90.00
_cell.angle_beta   90.00
_cell.angle_gamma   90.00
#
_symmetry.space_group_name_H-M   'P 1'
#
loop_
_entity.id
_entity.type
_entity.pdbx_description
1 polymer ?
#
loop_
_entity_poly.entity_id
_entity_poly.type
_entity_poly.pdbx_seq_one_letter_code
_entity_poly.pdbx_strand_id
1 'polypeptide(L)'
;MAVWIRDLSLKYKFWALNMVTFVIALLLVLYAVQLEQSARSADAHLAAQARASLLAAWPESAALPQGPDLAVFQADQRAQVEGQVVADNGWTALSYDRLFASNPVVGAQTIARPDGQKLAVLARAPSVIQVLSEHFFSYAMAVAVLMLGLLAASQLLIRFLLSHLNTLKDVMLHVERSGDLQARVPLESRDEVGQMASAFNAMQNGYQRVVSTVAQAAARLDEGASRLATSMNDVHKGMRGQQGETDQAATAINEMSATVHQIAEHARETRDQSQNADRLAGDGHRVVGRVQKSISSLSLGVQQTGEMIGQLAADSQKINSVVNVIHSIAEQTNLLALNAAIEAARAGEQGRGFAVVADEVRNLAKRVQDSTDEITQMISGLQAMTRDAVEFMQESSLKADDCVREAHEAAQALEAIAGAVAQMRESNTQIAVAAEQQSQVAEELNRSVTGIRDVTERTVEQTVSSASTSAELAALSNDLSRAIGQLKL
;
A
#
# COMPACT_ATOMS: atom_id res chain seq x y z
N MET A 1 39.80 -35.86 42.14
CA MET A 1 39.77 -35.14 43.43
C MET A 1 38.30 -34.87 43.75
N ALA A 2 37.82 -35.35 44.90
CA ALA A 2 36.44 -35.82 45.12
C ALA A 2 35.32 -34.75 44.97
N VAL A 3 34.24 -35.14 44.28
CA VAL A 3 33.01 -34.36 44.03
C VAL A 3 32.40 -33.77 45.32
N TRP A 4 32.58 -34.44 46.46
CA TRP A 4 32.09 -34.00 47.77
C TRP A 4 32.62 -32.62 48.22
N ILE A 5 33.83 -32.24 47.78
CA ILE A 5 34.39 -30.93 48.13
C ILE A 5 33.69 -29.81 47.36
N ARG A 6 33.09 -30.06 46.20
CA ARG A 6 32.53 -29.00 45.34
C ARG A 6 31.37 -28.28 46.01
N ASP A 7 30.42 -29.04 46.55
CA ASP A 7 29.16 -28.52 47.09
C ASP A 7 29.25 -28.12 48.58
N LEU A 8 30.44 -28.31 49.17
CA LEU A 8 30.71 -27.90 50.53
C LEU A 8 30.75 -26.37 50.62
N SER A 9 29.99 -25.79 51.57
CA SER A 9 29.97 -24.34 51.80
C SER A 9 31.39 -23.81 52.00
N LEU A 10 31.65 -22.60 51.48
CA LEU A 10 32.94 -21.93 51.55
C LEU A 10 33.51 -21.95 52.99
N LYS A 11 32.64 -21.76 53.99
CA LYS A 11 32.98 -21.82 55.41
C LYS A 11 33.70 -23.13 55.79
N TYR A 12 33.19 -24.28 55.36
CA TYR A 12 33.76 -25.58 55.71
C TYR A 12 35.06 -25.86 54.95
N LYS A 13 35.21 -25.34 53.72
CA LYS A 13 36.47 -25.41 52.96
C LYS A 13 37.60 -24.68 53.69
N PHE A 14 37.32 -23.49 54.24
CA PHE A 14 38.29 -22.76 55.06
C PHE A 14 38.60 -23.46 56.39
N TRP A 15 37.61 -24.08 57.03
CA TRP A 15 37.87 -24.91 58.23
C TRP A 15 38.80 -26.09 57.93
N ALA A 16 38.62 -26.77 56.79
CA ALA A 16 39.52 -27.84 56.36
C ALA A 16 40.96 -27.32 56.12
N LEU A 17 41.12 -26.14 55.49
CA LEU A 17 42.42 -25.51 55.31
C LEU A 17 43.10 -25.18 56.65
N ASN A 18 42.35 -24.58 57.59
CA ASN A 18 42.85 -24.24 58.92
C ASN A 18 43.28 -25.50 59.71
N MET A 19 42.59 -26.62 59.53
CA MET A 19 42.95 -27.91 60.10
C MET A 19 44.28 -28.44 59.53
N VAL A 20 44.49 -28.35 58.21
CA VAL A 20 45.75 -28.75 57.58
C VAL A 20 46.91 -27.89 58.08
N THR A 21 46.72 -26.56 58.18
CA THR A 21 47.75 -25.66 58.73
C THR A 21 48.07 -25.96 60.19
N PHE A 22 47.09 -26.38 60.99
CA PHE A 22 47.31 -26.81 62.37
C PHE A 22 48.21 -28.05 62.45
N VAL A 23 47.94 -29.06 61.62
CA VAL A 23 48.76 -30.28 61.56
C VAL A 23 50.19 -29.96 61.13
N ILE A 24 50.37 -29.09 60.13
CA ILE A 24 51.70 -28.65 59.67
C ILE A 24 52.44 -27.91 60.78
N ALA A 25 51.78 -27.02 61.52
CA ALA A 25 52.39 -26.31 62.65
C ALA A 25 52.87 -27.28 63.74
N LEU A 26 52.09 -28.33 64.03
CA LEU A 26 52.46 -29.36 65.00
C LEU A 26 53.68 -30.16 64.54
N LEU A 27 53.76 -30.51 63.26
CA LEU A 27 54.93 -31.18 62.68
C LEU A 27 56.18 -30.30 62.74
N LEU A 28 56.06 -28.99 62.50
CA LEU A 28 57.19 -28.05 62.62
C LEU A 28 57.70 -27.93 64.06
N VAL A 29 56.82 -27.95 65.06
CA VAL A 29 57.22 -27.98 66.47
C VAL A 29 58.00 -29.26 66.79
N LEU A 30 57.50 -30.43 66.35
CA LEU A 30 58.21 -31.69 66.55
C LEU A 30 59.60 -31.67 65.89
N TYR A 31 59.71 -31.12 64.69
CA TYR A 31 60.98 -30.95 64.01
C TYR A 31 61.93 -30.00 64.75
N ALA A 32 61.42 -28.88 65.28
CA ALA A 32 62.20 -27.93 66.06
C ALA A 32 62.75 -28.57 67.36
N VAL A 33 61.93 -29.36 68.06
CA VAL A 33 62.36 -30.10 69.26
C VAL A 33 63.46 -31.12 68.91
N GLN A 34 63.30 -31.83 67.80
CA GLN A 34 64.32 -32.78 67.35
C GLN A 34 65.65 -32.07 67.00
N LEU A 35 65.58 -30.89 66.38
CA LEU A 35 66.75 -30.07 66.07
C LEU A 35 67.45 -29.61 67.37
N GLU A 36 66.71 -29.12 68.35
CA GLU A 36 67.27 -28.67 69.62
C GLU A 36 67.89 -29.82 70.43
N GLN A 37 67.23 -30.98 70.46
CA GLN A 37 67.78 -32.18 71.11
C GLN A 37 69.10 -32.61 70.46
N SER A 38 69.19 -32.55 69.13
CA SER A 38 70.42 -32.86 68.41
C SER A 38 71.55 -31.87 68.75
N ALA A 39 71.25 -30.57 68.83
CA ALA A 39 72.21 -29.54 69.22
C ALA A 39 72.73 -29.76 70.65
N ARG A 40 71.84 -29.98 71.62
CA ARG A 40 72.23 -30.24 73.02
C ARG A 40 73.06 -31.50 73.18
N SER A 41 72.81 -32.54 72.37
CA SER A 41 73.64 -33.75 72.36
C SER A 41 75.05 -33.50 71.83
N ALA A 42 75.19 -32.63 70.82
CA ALA A 42 76.49 -32.22 70.29
C ALA A 42 77.26 -31.35 71.29
N ASP A 43 76.59 -30.45 72.00
CA ASP A 43 77.21 -29.64 73.06
C ASP A 43 77.70 -30.51 74.23
N ALA A 44 76.90 -31.50 74.64
CA ALA A 44 77.29 -32.46 75.68
C ALA A 44 78.53 -33.28 75.27
N HIS A 45 78.60 -33.68 74.00
CA HIS A 45 79.76 -34.34 73.43
C HIS A 45 81.03 -33.47 73.52
N LEU A 46 80.95 -32.21 73.09
CA LEU A 46 82.07 -31.26 73.17
C LEU A 46 82.49 -31.00 74.63
N ALA A 47 81.55 -30.86 75.55
CA ALA A 47 81.82 -30.66 76.97
C ALA A 47 82.55 -31.87 77.59
N ALA A 48 82.14 -33.10 77.25
CA ALA A 48 82.80 -34.31 77.72
C ALA A 48 84.24 -34.43 77.17
N GLN A 49 84.47 -34.05 75.90
CA GLN A 49 85.81 -33.99 75.32
C GLN A 49 86.72 -32.97 76.01
N ALA A 50 86.22 -31.75 76.23
CA ALA A 50 86.98 -30.72 76.93
C ALA A 50 87.34 -31.16 78.36
N ARG A 51 86.38 -31.74 79.08
CA ARG A 51 86.59 -32.24 80.44
C ARG A 51 87.56 -33.43 80.49
N ALA A 52 87.51 -34.32 79.50
CA ALA A 52 88.48 -35.38 79.34
C ALA A 52 89.89 -34.83 79.08
N SER A 53 90.06 -33.82 78.22
CA SER A 53 91.39 -33.22 78.00
C SER A 53 91.98 -32.56 79.25
N LEU A 54 91.15 -31.94 80.09
CA LEU A 54 91.58 -31.40 81.39
C LEU A 54 92.00 -32.49 82.37
N LEU A 55 91.30 -33.64 82.35
CA LEU A 55 91.63 -34.79 83.18
C LEU A 55 92.89 -35.53 82.70
N ALA A 56 93.18 -35.52 81.39
CA ALA A 56 94.44 -36.02 80.85
C ALA A 56 95.65 -35.21 81.32
N ALA A 57 95.47 -33.89 81.52
CA ALA A 57 96.49 -32.99 82.05
C ALA A 57 96.51 -32.90 83.60
N TRP A 58 95.70 -33.71 84.30
CA TRP A 58 95.56 -33.64 85.76
C TRP A 58 96.78 -34.26 86.48
N PRO A 59 97.35 -33.61 87.51
CA PRO A 59 98.55 -34.09 88.19
C PRO A 59 98.39 -35.51 88.78
N GLU A 60 99.42 -36.35 88.66
CA GLU A 60 99.41 -37.75 89.14
C GLU A 60 99.27 -37.88 90.66
N SER A 61 99.75 -36.88 91.42
CA SER A 61 99.73 -36.88 92.89
C SER A 61 98.44 -36.30 93.51
N ALA A 62 97.48 -35.87 92.69
CA ALA A 62 96.22 -35.26 93.15
C ALA A 62 95.05 -36.24 92.98
N ALA A 63 94.19 -36.34 94.00
CA ALA A 63 92.98 -37.16 93.91
C ALA A 63 92.09 -36.69 92.75
N LEU A 64 91.57 -37.64 91.97
CA LEU A 64 90.65 -37.35 90.88
C LEU A 64 89.36 -36.75 91.42
N PRO A 65 88.76 -35.76 90.72
CA PRO A 65 87.48 -35.21 91.11
C PRO A 65 86.41 -36.30 90.97
N GLN A 66 85.78 -36.67 92.09
CA GLN A 66 84.63 -37.57 92.04
C GLN A 66 83.42 -36.82 91.48
N GLY A 67 82.80 -37.39 90.46
CA GLY A 67 81.58 -36.86 89.86
C GLY A 67 80.75 -37.98 89.24
N PRO A 68 79.42 -37.81 89.14
CA PRO A 68 78.51 -38.83 88.60
C PRO A 68 78.75 -39.13 87.10
N ASP A 69 79.55 -38.29 86.44
CA ASP A 69 79.87 -38.36 85.02
C ASP A 69 81.33 -38.77 84.76
N LEU A 70 82.02 -39.33 85.76
CA LEU A 70 83.37 -39.85 85.62
C LEU A 70 83.43 -41.29 86.11
N ALA A 71 83.71 -42.22 85.21
CA ALA A 71 83.97 -43.62 85.54
C ALA A 71 85.47 -43.94 85.39
N VAL A 72 86.06 -44.56 86.41
CA VAL A 72 87.48 -44.93 86.44
C VAL A 72 87.60 -46.44 86.31
N PHE A 73 88.40 -46.92 85.35
CA PHE A 73 88.65 -48.34 85.10
C PHE A 73 90.14 -48.65 85.27
N GLN A 74 90.43 -49.83 85.81
CA GLN A 74 91.79 -50.35 85.94
C GLN A 74 92.29 -50.93 84.60
N ALA A 75 93.61 -50.97 84.39
CA ALA A 75 94.26 -51.31 83.11
C ALA A 75 93.74 -52.60 82.44
N ASP A 76 93.34 -53.60 83.22
CA ASP A 76 92.95 -54.94 82.77
C ASP A 76 91.41 -55.14 82.64
N GLN A 77 90.61 -54.11 82.93
CA GLN A 77 89.16 -54.15 82.75
C GLN A 77 88.76 -53.47 81.44
N ARG A 78 87.85 -54.11 80.68
CA ARG A 78 87.19 -53.47 79.54
C ARG A 78 86.29 -52.35 80.08
N ALA A 79 86.50 -51.12 79.63
CA ALA A 79 85.68 -49.99 80.01
C ALA A 79 84.24 -50.22 79.56
N GLN A 80 83.32 -50.36 80.52
CA GLN A 80 81.90 -50.50 80.25
C GLN A 80 81.14 -49.42 81.02
N VAL A 81 80.33 -48.66 80.29
CA VAL A 81 79.44 -47.63 80.84
C VAL A 81 78.02 -48.06 80.53
N GLU A 82 77.16 -48.13 81.55
CA GLU A 82 75.75 -48.52 81.40
C GLU A 82 75.56 -49.83 80.61
N GLY A 83 76.45 -50.82 80.85
CA GLY A 83 76.40 -52.15 80.21
C GLY A 83 76.88 -52.20 78.75
N GLN A 84 77.39 -51.09 78.20
CA GLN A 84 77.93 -51.02 76.83
C GLN A 84 79.44 -50.84 76.83
N VAL A 85 80.13 -51.51 75.90
CA VAL A 85 81.58 -51.44 75.76
C VAL A 85 81.98 -50.10 75.16
N VAL A 86 82.86 -49.39 75.85
CA VAL A 86 83.41 -48.10 75.43
C VAL A 86 84.81 -48.33 74.86
N ALA A 87 85.17 -47.59 73.81
CA ALA A 87 86.49 -47.68 73.19
C ALA A 87 87.61 -47.41 74.20
N ASP A 88 88.79 -47.99 73.97
CA ASP A 88 89.93 -47.81 74.89
C ASP A 88 90.50 -46.39 74.90
N ASN A 89 90.29 -45.62 73.82
CA ASN A 89 90.61 -44.20 73.73
C ASN A 89 89.71 -43.54 72.68
N GLY A 90 89.16 -42.37 72.98
CA GLY A 90 88.29 -41.63 72.05
C GLY A 90 86.81 -41.61 72.45
N TRP A 91 85.98 -41.06 71.57
CA TRP A 91 84.53 -40.97 71.79
C TRP A 91 83.83 -42.28 71.43
N THR A 92 82.95 -42.76 72.31
CA THR A 92 81.98 -43.81 71.97
C THR A 92 80.56 -43.29 72.19
N ALA A 93 79.77 -43.25 71.13
CA ALA A 93 78.34 -42.99 71.23
C ALA A 93 77.64 -44.19 71.86
N LEU A 94 76.86 -43.97 72.90
CA LEU A 94 76.11 -45.02 73.58
C LEU A 94 74.71 -45.13 72.96
N SER A 95 74.16 -46.34 72.92
CA SER A 95 72.76 -46.55 72.55
C SER A 95 71.87 -46.17 73.73
N TYR A 96 70.97 -45.21 73.53
CA TYR A 96 70.02 -44.74 74.54
C TYR A 96 68.64 -44.53 73.92
N ASP A 97 67.60 -44.55 74.75
CA ASP A 97 66.26 -44.16 74.32
C ASP A 97 66.22 -42.63 74.12
N ARG A 98 66.23 -42.23 72.85
CA ARG A 98 66.21 -40.82 72.43
C ARG A 98 64.91 -40.11 72.76
N LEU A 99 63.82 -40.86 72.95
CA LEU A 99 62.49 -40.29 73.11
C LEU A 99 62.16 -40.07 74.58
N PHE A 100 62.30 -41.07 75.44
CA PHE A 100 61.72 -41.03 76.80
C PHE A 100 62.70 -41.12 77.97
N ALA A 101 63.99 -41.40 77.74
CA ALA A 101 64.94 -41.52 78.85
C ALA A 101 65.15 -40.17 79.59
N SER A 102 65.29 -40.23 80.91
CA SER A 102 65.59 -39.05 81.74
C SER A 102 67.10 -38.80 81.79
N ASN A 103 67.55 -37.75 81.10
CA ASN A 103 68.96 -37.35 81.01
C ASN A 103 69.94 -38.53 80.72
N PRO A 104 69.72 -39.28 79.63
CA PRO A 104 70.54 -40.44 79.27
C PRO A 104 71.99 -40.06 79.03
N VAL A 105 72.88 -41.02 79.29
CA VAL A 105 74.27 -40.91 78.84
C VAL A 105 74.28 -41.13 77.33
N VAL A 106 74.53 -40.06 76.56
CA VAL A 106 74.54 -40.09 75.10
C VAL A 106 75.85 -40.61 74.52
N GLY A 107 76.92 -40.59 75.32
CA GLY A 107 78.18 -41.23 75.00
C GLY A 107 79.22 -41.03 76.08
N ALA A 108 80.37 -41.67 75.91
CA ALA A 108 81.49 -41.56 76.84
C ALA A 108 82.79 -41.27 76.07
N GLN A 109 83.56 -40.31 76.57
CA GLN A 109 84.90 -40.00 76.10
C GLN A 109 85.90 -40.72 76.99
N THR A 110 86.63 -41.69 76.45
CA THR A 110 87.69 -42.39 77.18
C THR A 110 89.06 -41.79 76.91
N ILE A 111 89.87 -41.72 77.96
CA ILE A 111 91.28 -41.35 77.90
C ILE A 111 92.09 -42.33 78.73
N ALA A 112 93.29 -42.67 78.24
CA ALA A 112 94.26 -43.46 78.98
C ALA A 112 95.27 -42.52 79.65
N ARG A 113 95.49 -42.67 80.95
CA ARG A 113 96.55 -41.96 81.68
C ARG A 113 97.86 -42.75 81.66
N PRO A 114 99.02 -42.08 81.85
CA PRO A 114 100.33 -42.75 81.91
C PRO A 114 100.48 -43.74 83.07
N ASP A 115 99.67 -43.58 84.13
CA ASP A 115 99.59 -44.43 85.33
C ASP A 115 98.86 -45.77 85.08
N GLY A 116 98.41 -46.03 83.85
CA GLY A 116 97.67 -47.24 83.45
C GLY A 116 96.17 -47.20 83.76
N GLN A 117 95.64 -46.12 84.36
CA GLN A 117 94.20 -45.98 84.60
C GLN A 117 93.49 -45.43 83.35
N LYS A 118 92.27 -45.93 83.10
CA LYS A 118 91.39 -45.45 82.04
C LYS A 118 90.25 -44.64 82.65
N LEU A 119 90.05 -43.42 82.16
CA LEU A 119 88.95 -42.56 82.60
C LEU A 119 87.92 -42.45 81.47
N ALA A 120 86.65 -42.66 81.79
CA ALA A 120 85.54 -42.38 80.89
C ALA A 120 84.74 -41.19 81.43
N VAL A 121 84.74 -40.09 80.68
CA VAL A 121 83.89 -38.93 80.95
C VAL A 121 82.56 -39.13 80.22
N LEU A 122 81.47 -39.17 80.97
CA LEU A 122 80.14 -39.38 80.46
C LEU A 122 79.54 -38.06 79.97
N ALA A 123 79.02 -38.04 78.76
CA ALA A 123 78.18 -36.95 78.28
C ALA A 123 76.72 -37.31 78.48
N ARG A 124 75.97 -36.44 79.15
CA ARG A 124 74.51 -36.58 79.29
C ARG A 124 73.83 -35.47 78.50
N ALA A 125 72.76 -35.83 77.80
CA ALA A 125 71.93 -34.86 77.09
C ALA A 125 70.45 -35.23 77.25
N PRO A 126 69.53 -34.24 77.26
CA PRO A 126 68.11 -34.49 77.41
C PRO A 126 67.54 -35.28 76.21
N SER A 127 66.52 -36.09 76.48
CA SER A 127 65.73 -36.76 75.44
C SER A 127 64.75 -35.81 74.76
N VAL A 128 64.17 -36.23 73.63
CA VAL A 128 63.20 -35.43 72.85
C VAL A 128 61.99 -35.04 73.70
N ILE A 129 61.45 -35.95 74.53
CA ILE A 129 60.32 -35.62 75.41
C ILE A 129 60.72 -34.63 76.50
N GLN A 130 61.97 -34.68 76.96
CA GLN A 130 62.46 -33.79 78.00
C GLN A 130 62.60 -32.36 77.45
N VAL A 131 63.21 -32.19 76.27
CA VAL A 131 63.27 -30.90 75.57
C VAL A 131 61.87 -30.38 75.26
N LEU A 132 60.96 -31.26 74.81
CA LEU A 132 59.56 -30.88 74.59
C LEU A 132 58.88 -30.43 75.89
N SER A 133 59.12 -31.09 77.01
CA SER A 133 58.51 -30.76 78.31
C SER A 133 59.04 -29.46 78.90
N GLU A 134 60.34 -29.18 78.76
CA GLU A 134 60.97 -27.93 79.22
C GLU A 134 60.41 -26.71 78.47
N HIS A 135 60.19 -26.85 77.16
CA HIS A 135 59.67 -25.77 76.32
C HIS A 135 58.19 -25.90 75.97
N PHE A 136 57.46 -26.85 76.57
CA PHE A 136 56.09 -27.19 76.21
C PHE A 136 55.17 -25.96 76.20
N PHE A 137 55.19 -25.18 77.28
CA PHE A 137 54.36 -23.99 77.40
C PHE A 137 54.71 -22.92 76.36
N SER A 138 55.99 -22.77 76.02
CA SER A 138 56.43 -21.78 75.02
C SER A 138 56.01 -22.18 73.60
N TYR A 139 56.16 -23.45 73.22
CA TYR A 139 55.68 -23.94 71.92
C TYR A 139 54.15 -23.94 71.83
N ALA A 140 53.46 -24.39 72.89
CA ALA A 140 52.00 -24.38 72.95
C ALA A 140 51.44 -22.96 72.82
N MET A 141 52.04 -21.98 73.49
CA MET A 141 51.64 -20.58 73.40
C MET A 141 51.89 -20.00 72.00
N ALA A 142 53.06 -20.26 71.41
CA ALA A 142 53.38 -19.80 70.05
C ALA A 142 52.40 -20.36 69.00
N VAL A 143 52.10 -21.67 69.06
CA VAL A 143 51.11 -22.30 68.19
C VAL A 143 49.72 -21.72 68.42
N ALA A 144 49.31 -21.52 69.68
CA ALA A 144 47.99 -20.97 70.01
C ALA A 144 47.81 -19.54 69.47
N VAL A 145 48.81 -18.67 69.62
CA VAL A 145 48.75 -17.29 69.10
C VAL A 145 48.70 -17.27 67.57
N LEU A 146 49.53 -18.07 66.91
CA LEU A 146 49.50 -18.20 65.44
C LEU A 146 48.16 -18.74 64.95
N MET A 147 47.60 -19.75 65.63
CA MET A 147 46.30 -20.32 65.28
C MET A 147 45.15 -19.34 65.52
N LEU A 148 45.17 -18.58 66.61
CA LEU A 148 44.17 -17.53 66.85
C LEU A 148 44.23 -16.44 65.78
N GLY A 149 45.44 -16.00 65.39
CA GLY A 149 45.63 -15.04 64.31
C GLY A 149 45.10 -15.57 62.97
N LEU A 150 45.43 -16.82 62.63
CA LEU A 150 45.00 -17.48 61.40
C LEU A 150 43.47 -17.70 61.37
N LEU A 151 42.88 -18.15 62.47
CA LEU A 151 41.43 -18.30 62.60
C LEU A 151 40.71 -16.95 62.51
N ALA A 152 41.22 -15.91 63.16
CA ALA A 152 40.65 -14.56 63.09
C ALA A 152 40.71 -14.00 61.66
N ALA A 153 41.87 -14.10 60.99
CA ALA A 153 42.04 -13.67 59.61
C ALA A 153 41.13 -14.46 58.64
N SER A 154 41.07 -15.79 58.80
CA SER A 154 40.20 -16.67 58.01
C SER A 154 38.72 -16.31 58.22
N GLN A 155 38.28 -16.11 59.46
CA GLN A 155 36.90 -15.74 59.77
C GLN A 155 36.53 -14.36 59.22
N LEU A 156 37.45 -13.39 59.28
CA LEU A 156 37.24 -12.05 58.71
C LEU A 156 37.08 -12.13 57.18
N LEU A 157 37.94 -12.90 56.51
CA LEU A 157 37.91 -13.09 55.06
C LEU A 157 36.65 -13.84 54.60
N ILE A 158 36.23 -14.88 55.33
CA ILE A 158 34.96 -15.60 55.06
C ILE A 158 33.78 -14.65 55.21
N ARG A 159 33.73 -13.86 56.29
CA ARG A 159 32.63 -12.95 56.56
C ARG A 159 32.55 -11.86 55.47
N PHE A 160 33.69 -11.34 55.05
CA PHE A 160 33.79 -10.37 53.95
C PHE A 160 33.25 -10.95 52.63
N LEU A 161 33.76 -12.11 52.19
CA LEU A 161 33.37 -12.77 50.94
C LEU A 161 31.90 -13.20 50.93
N LEU A 162 31.44 -13.87 52.00
CA LEU A 162 30.05 -14.35 52.08
C LEU A 162 29.06 -13.20 52.15
N SER A 163 29.41 -12.07 52.76
CA SER A 163 28.54 -10.90 52.77
C SER A 163 28.29 -10.40 51.34
N HIS A 164 29.35 -10.19 50.56
CA HIS A 164 29.25 -9.68 49.18
C HIS A 164 28.52 -10.69 48.26
N LEU A 165 28.84 -11.98 48.38
CA LEU A 165 28.14 -13.03 47.62
C LEU A 165 26.66 -13.14 47.98
N ASN A 166 26.31 -13.02 49.26
CA ASN A 166 24.90 -13.04 49.67
C ASN A 166 24.15 -11.80 49.18
N THR A 167 24.74 -10.60 49.23
CA THR A 167 24.12 -9.39 48.66
C THR A 167 23.84 -9.56 47.18
N LEU A 168 24.81 -10.03 46.39
CA LEU A 168 24.61 -10.31 44.96
C LEU A 168 23.49 -11.35 44.74
N LYS A 169 23.56 -12.48 45.45
CA LYS A 169 22.56 -13.56 45.38
C LYS A 169 21.16 -13.07 45.74
N ASP A 170 21.02 -12.28 46.80
CA ASP A 170 19.74 -11.81 47.30
C ASP A 170 19.09 -10.82 46.32
N VAL A 171 19.89 -9.94 45.69
CA VAL A 171 19.41 -9.08 44.60
C VAL A 171 19.01 -9.91 43.38
N MET A 172 19.81 -10.91 42.97
CA MET A 172 19.45 -11.79 41.85
C MET A 172 18.14 -12.55 42.11
N LEU A 173 17.96 -13.09 43.31
CA LEU A 173 16.71 -13.76 43.72
C LEU A 173 15.54 -12.78 43.82
N HIS A 174 15.80 -11.52 44.20
CA HIS A 174 14.78 -10.49 44.18
C HIS A 174 14.30 -10.25 42.74
N VAL A 175 15.21 -10.00 41.79
CA VAL A 175 14.88 -9.79 40.38
C VAL A 175 14.12 -10.97 39.78
N GLU A 176 14.54 -12.20 40.06
CA GLU A 176 13.88 -13.42 39.56
C GLU A 176 12.42 -13.53 40.02
N ARG A 177 12.13 -13.20 41.27
CA ARG A 177 10.77 -13.30 41.83
C ARG A 177 9.88 -12.11 41.52
N SER A 178 10.45 -10.91 41.52
CA SER A 178 9.68 -9.66 41.42
C SER A 178 9.59 -9.12 39.99
N GLY A 179 10.44 -9.60 39.08
CA GLY A 179 10.62 -8.99 37.75
C GLY A 179 11.15 -7.56 37.82
N ASP A 180 11.77 -7.16 38.93
CA ASP A 180 12.28 -5.80 39.13
C ASP A 180 13.59 -5.58 38.37
N LEU A 181 13.47 -4.92 37.22
CA LEU A 181 14.59 -4.55 36.38
C LEU A 181 15.32 -3.30 36.86
N GLN A 182 14.79 -2.53 37.82
CA GLN A 182 15.47 -1.40 38.46
C GLN A 182 16.46 -1.83 39.54
N ALA A 183 16.30 -3.02 40.11
CA ALA A 183 17.20 -3.51 41.14
C ALA A 183 18.66 -3.51 40.67
N ARG A 184 19.54 -2.93 41.49
CA ARG A 184 21.00 -2.89 41.26
C ARG A 184 21.70 -3.46 42.47
N VAL A 185 22.82 -4.11 42.23
CA VAL A 185 23.68 -4.66 43.28
C VAL A 185 24.57 -3.52 43.80
N PRO A 186 24.42 -3.07 45.06
CA PRO A 186 25.17 -1.94 45.61
C PRO A 186 26.51 -2.43 46.18
N LEU A 187 27.35 -3.02 45.32
CA LEU A 187 28.67 -3.54 45.72
C LEU A 187 29.77 -2.70 45.06
N GLU A 188 30.47 -1.92 45.87
CA GLU A 188 31.68 -1.19 45.48
C GLU A 188 32.91 -2.03 45.83
N SER A 189 33.21 -3.04 45.02
CA SER A 189 34.47 -3.79 45.10
C SER A 189 35.12 -3.88 43.73
N ARG A 190 36.45 -4.01 43.71
CA ARG A 190 37.25 -4.21 42.48
C ARG A 190 37.70 -5.66 42.31
N ASP A 191 37.36 -6.52 43.25
CA ASP A 191 37.60 -7.96 43.17
C ASP A 191 36.66 -8.65 42.18
N GLU A 192 36.78 -9.97 42.06
CA GLU A 192 35.97 -10.79 41.17
C GLU A 192 34.47 -10.68 41.48
N VAL A 193 34.08 -10.49 42.75
CA VAL A 193 32.68 -10.35 43.16
C VAL A 193 32.13 -8.99 42.72
N GLY A 194 32.93 -7.93 42.85
CA GLY A 194 32.61 -6.60 42.33
C GLY A 194 32.48 -6.57 40.79
N GLN A 195 33.33 -7.32 40.08
CA GLN A 195 33.19 -7.50 38.63
C GLN A 195 31.91 -8.25 38.26
N MET A 196 31.51 -9.29 39.00
CA MET A 196 30.23 -9.98 38.82
C MET A 196 29.04 -9.05 39.07
N ALA A 197 29.08 -8.25 40.13
CA ALA A 197 28.04 -7.25 40.42
C ALA A 197 27.93 -6.21 39.30
N SER A 198 29.06 -5.72 38.80
CA SER A 198 29.11 -4.78 37.68
C SER A 198 28.55 -5.39 36.38
N ALA A 199 28.91 -6.63 36.06
CA ALA A 199 28.38 -7.36 34.90
C ALA A 199 26.86 -7.59 35.01
N PHE A 200 26.36 -7.94 36.20
CA PHE A 200 24.93 -8.07 36.47
C PHE A 200 24.19 -6.74 36.28
N ASN A 201 24.72 -5.65 36.84
CA ASN A 201 24.14 -4.31 36.67
C ASN A 201 24.13 -3.87 35.19
N ALA A 202 25.18 -4.18 34.43
CA ALA A 202 25.24 -3.92 32.99
C ALA A 202 24.21 -4.75 32.21
N MET A 203 24.01 -6.01 32.58
CA MET A 203 22.96 -6.88 32.02
C MET A 203 21.56 -6.32 32.29
N GLN A 204 21.29 -5.86 33.52
CA GLN A 204 20.00 -5.21 33.84
C GLN A 204 19.76 -3.94 33.04
N ASN A 205 20.78 -3.09 32.84
CA ASN A 205 20.68 -1.94 31.94
C ASN A 205 20.37 -2.36 30.49
N GLY A 206 20.90 -3.51 30.05
CA GLY A 206 20.57 -4.12 28.76
C GLY A 206 19.10 -4.52 28.68
N TYR A 207 18.59 -5.26 29.66
CA TYR A 207 17.20 -5.69 29.70
C TYR A 207 16.21 -4.52 29.78
N GLN A 208 16.48 -3.51 30.61
CA GLN A 208 15.64 -2.31 30.66
C GLN A 208 15.51 -1.63 29.29
N ARG A 209 16.63 -1.49 28.55
CA ARG A 209 16.59 -0.90 27.20
C ARG A 209 15.78 -1.74 26.24
N VAL A 210 15.94 -3.06 26.25
CA VAL A 210 15.17 -3.97 25.38
C VAL A 210 13.68 -3.90 25.71
N VAL A 211 13.31 -4.06 26.98
CA VAL A 211 11.92 -4.04 27.43
C VAL A 211 11.27 -2.68 27.15
N SER A 212 11.98 -1.57 27.39
CA SER A 212 11.51 -0.22 27.02
C SER A 212 11.29 -0.07 25.51
N THR A 213 12.20 -0.61 24.69
CA THR A 213 12.06 -0.59 23.23
C THR A 213 10.84 -1.39 22.76
N VAL A 214 10.63 -2.59 23.33
CA VAL A 214 9.47 -3.43 23.03
C VAL A 214 8.16 -2.74 23.49
N ALA A 215 8.16 -2.08 24.66
CA ALA A 215 7.01 -1.33 25.15
C ALA A 215 6.63 -0.18 24.20
N GLN A 216 7.62 0.57 23.72
CA GLN A 216 7.40 1.62 22.73
C GLN A 216 6.90 1.05 21.39
N ALA A 217 7.45 -0.09 20.95
CA ALA A 217 7.02 -0.75 19.72
C ALA A 217 5.57 -1.25 19.82
N ALA A 218 5.19 -1.86 20.95
CA ALA A 218 3.81 -2.26 21.23
C ALA A 218 2.87 -1.04 21.22
N ALA A 219 3.20 0.04 21.94
CA ALA A 219 2.38 1.25 21.94
C ALA A 219 2.16 1.82 20.51
N ARG A 220 3.21 1.85 19.68
CA ARG A 220 3.10 2.27 18.27
C ARG A 220 2.27 1.30 17.42
N LEU A 221 2.35 -0.01 17.70
CA LEU A 221 1.55 -1.01 17.01
C LEU A 221 0.07 -0.88 17.34
N ASP A 222 -0.27 -0.59 18.61
CA ASP A 222 -1.65 -0.35 19.05
C ASP A 222 -2.24 0.91 18.39
N GLU A 223 -1.48 2.01 18.40
CA GLU A 223 -1.87 3.24 17.71
C GLU A 223 -2.05 3.01 16.20
N GLY A 224 -1.11 2.31 15.57
CA GLY A 224 -1.15 1.98 14.15
C GLY A 224 -2.35 1.10 13.78
N ALA A 225 -2.65 0.09 14.60
CA ALA A 225 -3.80 -0.78 14.42
C ALA A 225 -5.12 -0.03 14.59
N SER A 226 -5.23 0.84 15.59
CA SER A 226 -6.40 1.70 15.81
C SER A 226 -6.64 2.65 14.62
N ARG A 227 -5.58 3.31 14.14
CA ARG A 227 -5.65 4.18 12.95
C ARG A 227 -6.05 3.41 11.70
N LEU A 228 -5.53 2.20 11.51
CA LEU A 228 -5.90 1.34 10.39
C LEU A 228 -7.37 0.94 10.46
N ALA A 229 -7.88 0.58 11.64
CA ALA A 229 -9.28 0.26 11.85
C ALA A 229 -10.20 1.46 11.53
N THR A 230 -9.85 2.67 11.97
CA THR A 230 -10.59 3.90 11.59
C THR A 230 -10.57 4.11 10.07
N SER A 231 -9.40 3.99 9.44
CA SER A 231 -9.26 4.13 7.99
C SER A 231 -10.09 3.10 7.22
N MET A 232 -10.12 1.84 7.67
CA MET A 232 -10.96 0.80 7.07
C MET A 232 -12.45 1.12 7.22
N ASN A 233 -12.88 1.63 8.37
CA ASN A 233 -14.26 2.08 8.52
C ASN A 233 -14.63 3.21 7.54
N ASP A 234 -13.72 4.16 7.30
CA ASP A 234 -13.96 5.26 6.36
C ASP A 234 -14.00 4.77 4.92
N VAL A 235 -13.10 3.86 4.53
CA VAL A 235 -13.16 3.17 3.23
C VAL A 235 -14.48 2.44 3.07
N HIS A 236 -14.94 1.70 4.08
CA HIS A 236 -16.21 0.98 4.03
C HIS A 236 -17.41 1.92 3.82
N LYS A 237 -17.43 3.10 4.48
CA LYS A 237 -18.45 4.13 4.25
C LYS A 237 -18.37 4.69 2.83
N GLY A 238 -17.17 4.97 2.32
CA GLY A 238 -16.94 5.41 0.96
C GLY A 238 -17.44 4.41 -0.08
N MET A 239 -17.16 3.12 0.11
CA MET A 239 -17.63 2.04 -0.76
C MET A 239 -19.15 1.93 -0.80
N ARG A 240 -19.85 2.15 0.31
CA ARG A 240 -21.32 2.23 0.30
C ARG A 240 -21.86 3.40 -0.52
N GLY A 241 -21.21 4.56 -0.45
CA GLY A 241 -21.54 5.71 -1.29
C GLY A 241 -21.32 5.39 -2.77
N GLN A 242 -20.15 4.85 -3.11
CA GLN A 242 -19.79 4.46 -4.47
C GLN A 242 -20.73 3.39 -5.04
N GLN A 243 -21.18 2.42 -4.24
CA GLN A 243 -22.18 1.45 -4.66
C GLN A 243 -23.50 2.14 -5.07
N GLY A 244 -23.97 3.11 -4.29
CA GLY A 244 -25.17 3.89 -4.62
C GLY A 244 -25.01 4.71 -5.90
N GLU A 245 -23.86 5.37 -6.09
CA GLU A 245 -23.55 6.10 -7.33
C GLU A 245 -23.47 5.16 -8.54
N THR A 246 -22.92 3.96 -8.37
CA THR A 246 -22.83 2.93 -9.41
C THR A 246 -24.21 2.42 -9.81
N ASP A 247 -25.11 2.18 -8.86
CA ASP A 247 -26.49 1.78 -9.13
C ASP A 247 -27.29 2.89 -9.86
N GLN A 248 -27.04 4.17 -9.51
CA GLN A 248 -27.62 5.30 -10.23
C GLN A 248 -27.08 5.40 -11.66
N ALA A 249 -25.77 5.23 -11.86
CA ALA A 249 -25.16 5.20 -13.18
C ALA A 249 -25.72 4.06 -14.04
N ALA A 250 -25.90 2.85 -13.47
CA ALA A 250 -26.52 1.72 -14.16
C ALA A 250 -27.95 2.05 -14.62
N THR A 251 -28.73 2.73 -13.77
CA THR A 251 -30.09 3.16 -14.11
C THR A 251 -30.07 4.18 -15.26
N ALA A 252 -29.21 5.20 -15.18
CA ALA A 252 -29.07 6.22 -16.22
C ALA A 252 -28.62 5.62 -17.57
N ILE A 253 -27.74 4.61 -17.55
CA ILE A 253 -27.30 3.92 -18.77
C ILE A 253 -28.44 3.10 -19.38
N ASN A 254 -29.26 2.44 -18.58
CA ASN A 254 -30.46 1.75 -19.09
C ASN A 254 -31.46 2.72 -19.73
N GLU A 255 -31.72 3.86 -19.09
CA GLU A 255 -32.58 4.91 -19.67
C GLU A 255 -31.99 5.48 -20.96
N MET A 256 -30.68 5.71 -21.00
CA MET A 256 -29.97 6.14 -22.19
C MET A 256 -30.08 5.12 -23.33
N SER A 257 -29.90 3.83 -23.04
CA SER A 257 -30.03 2.75 -24.03
C SER A 257 -31.44 2.70 -24.64
N ALA A 258 -32.48 2.82 -23.80
CA ALA A 258 -33.86 2.91 -24.26
C ALA A 258 -34.10 4.15 -25.14
N THR A 259 -33.58 5.31 -24.73
CA THR A 259 -33.72 6.56 -25.48
C THR A 259 -33.02 6.49 -26.83
N VAL A 260 -31.81 5.93 -26.89
CA VAL A 260 -31.06 5.73 -28.13
C VAL A 260 -31.82 4.81 -29.09
N HIS A 261 -32.43 3.75 -28.58
CA HIS A 261 -33.27 2.86 -29.40
C HIS A 261 -34.48 3.60 -30.00
N GLN A 262 -35.16 4.44 -29.20
CA GLN A 262 -36.26 5.27 -29.68
C GLN A 262 -35.80 6.28 -30.74
N ILE A 263 -34.63 6.90 -30.57
CA ILE A 263 -34.06 7.82 -31.58
C ILE A 263 -33.81 7.09 -32.90
N ALA A 264 -33.23 5.88 -32.86
CA ALA A 264 -33.01 5.08 -34.07
C ALA A 264 -34.33 4.72 -34.77
N GLU A 265 -35.35 4.34 -34.00
CA GLU A 265 -36.68 4.03 -34.54
C GLU A 265 -37.34 5.27 -35.17
N HIS A 266 -37.32 6.41 -34.49
CA HIS A 266 -37.86 7.67 -35.01
C HIS A 266 -37.11 8.17 -36.24
N ALA A 267 -35.79 8.03 -36.30
CA ALA A 267 -35.00 8.36 -37.49
C ALA A 267 -35.41 7.49 -38.68
N ARG A 268 -35.63 6.19 -38.46
CA ARG A 268 -36.12 5.26 -39.48
C ARG A 268 -37.53 5.62 -39.96
N GLU A 269 -38.45 5.88 -39.04
CA GLU A 269 -39.82 6.28 -39.36
C GLU A 269 -39.83 7.60 -40.15
N THR A 270 -39.07 8.60 -39.71
CA THR A 270 -39.00 9.89 -40.39
C THR A 270 -38.38 9.76 -41.78
N ARG A 271 -37.38 8.90 -41.97
CA ARG A 271 -36.81 8.57 -43.28
C ARG A 271 -37.86 7.99 -44.22
N ASP A 272 -38.69 7.06 -43.74
CA ASP A 272 -39.75 6.43 -44.53
C ASP A 272 -40.86 7.45 -44.87
N GLN A 273 -41.21 8.34 -43.94
CA GLN A 273 -42.12 9.47 -44.20
C GLN A 273 -41.55 10.45 -45.25
N SER A 274 -40.26 10.79 -45.16
CA SER A 274 -39.57 11.60 -46.17
C SER A 274 -39.61 10.93 -47.54
N GLN A 275 -39.41 9.60 -47.63
CA GLN A 275 -39.50 8.89 -48.90
C GLN A 275 -40.91 8.98 -49.52
N ASN A 276 -41.97 8.90 -48.71
CA ASN A 276 -43.31 9.10 -49.22
C ASN A 276 -43.57 10.55 -49.66
N ALA A 277 -43.06 11.54 -48.93
CA ALA A 277 -43.16 12.95 -49.32
C ALA A 277 -42.43 13.25 -50.65
N ASP A 278 -41.26 12.67 -50.86
CA ASP A 278 -40.49 12.78 -52.12
C ASP A 278 -41.29 12.23 -53.31
N ARG A 279 -41.92 11.06 -53.12
CA ARG A 279 -42.82 10.47 -54.11
C ARG A 279 -44.02 11.39 -54.41
N LEU A 280 -44.66 11.94 -53.39
CA LEU A 280 -45.81 12.85 -53.55
C LEU A 280 -45.41 14.15 -54.26
N ALA A 281 -44.25 14.72 -53.93
CA ALA A 281 -43.72 15.90 -54.61
C ALA A 281 -43.42 15.61 -56.10
N GLY A 282 -42.80 14.46 -56.39
CA GLY A 282 -42.56 14.01 -57.76
C GLY A 282 -43.86 13.75 -58.54
N ASP A 283 -44.85 13.12 -57.92
CA ASP A 283 -46.18 12.91 -58.51
C ASP A 283 -46.87 14.27 -58.81
N GLY A 284 -46.81 15.21 -57.86
CA GLY A 284 -47.32 16.58 -58.03
C GLY A 284 -46.63 17.32 -59.17
N HIS A 285 -45.30 17.23 -59.27
CA HIS A 285 -44.52 17.88 -60.33
C HIS A 285 -44.94 17.37 -61.72
N ARG A 286 -45.18 16.05 -61.86
CA ARG A 286 -45.72 15.48 -63.11
C ARG A 286 -47.13 15.98 -63.43
N VAL A 287 -48.00 16.17 -62.43
CA VAL A 287 -49.34 16.71 -62.63
C VAL A 287 -49.27 18.14 -63.13
N VAL A 288 -48.48 19.00 -62.48
CA VAL A 288 -48.29 20.40 -62.88
C VAL A 288 -47.70 20.50 -64.29
N GLY A 289 -46.72 19.66 -64.63
CA GLY A 289 -46.18 19.60 -66.00
C GLY A 289 -47.22 19.21 -67.06
N ARG A 290 -48.21 18.36 -66.72
CA ARG A 290 -49.35 18.09 -67.63
C ARG A 290 -50.28 19.29 -67.75
N VAL A 291 -50.57 19.98 -66.65
CA VAL A 291 -51.40 21.20 -66.65
C VAL A 291 -50.75 22.27 -67.55
N GLN A 292 -49.44 22.51 -67.40
CA GLN A 292 -48.70 23.45 -68.23
C GLN A 292 -48.84 23.15 -69.74
N LYS A 293 -48.70 21.89 -70.14
CA LYS A 293 -48.88 21.45 -71.54
C LYS A 293 -50.31 21.67 -72.04
N SER A 294 -51.31 21.36 -71.22
CA SER A 294 -52.72 21.56 -71.56
C SER A 294 -53.06 23.04 -71.74
N ILE A 295 -52.56 23.90 -70.85
CA ILE A 295 -52.81 25.35 -70.93
C ILE A 295 -52.06 25.97 -72.12
N SER A 296 -50.83 25.53 -72.40
CA SER A 296 -50.12 25.97 -73.61
C SER A 296 -50.86 25.57 -74.89
N SER A 297 -51.44 24.37 -74.93
CA SER A 297 -52.29 23.94 -76.06
C SER A 297 -53.59 24.75 -76.16
N LEU A 298 -54.17 25.13 -75.01
CA LEU A 298 -55.34 26.01 -74.95
C LEU A 298 -55.02 27.42 -75.47
N SER A 299 -53.89 28.00 -75.07
CA SER A 299 -53.42 29.32 -75.54
C SER A 299 -53.30 29.35 -77.07
N LEU A 300 -52.68 28.31 -77.66
CA LEU A 300 -52.61 28.11 -79.12
C LEU A 300 -54.01 28.04 -79.76
N GLY A 301 -54.93 27.27 -79.17
CA GLY A 301 -56.30 27.15 -79.70
C GLY A 301 -57.09 28.46 -79.64
N VAL A 302 -56.91 29.25 -78.58
CA VAL A 302 -57.51 30.60 -78.44
C VAL A 302 -56.95 31.55 -79.48
N GLN A 303 -55.63 31.55 -79.69
CA GLN A 303 -54.97 32.39 -80.69
C GLN A 303 -55.45 32.06 -82.11
N GLN A 304 -55.53 30.77 -82.46
CA GLN A 304 -56.04 30.32 -83.75
C GLN A 304 -57.52 30.69 -83.96
N THR A 305 -58.33 30.64 -82.89
CA THR A 305 -59.73 31.08 -82.94
C THR A 305 -59.83 32.59 -83.15
N GLY A 306 -58.97 33.37 -82.49
CA GLY A 306 -58.84 34.81 -82.71
C GLY A 306 -58.52 35.16 -84.16
N GLU A 307 -57.59 34.43 -84.79
CA GLU A 307 -57.26 34.60 -86.22
C GLU A 307 -58.46 34.31 -87.14
N MET A 308 -59.19 33.21 -86.90
CA MET A 308 -60.38 32.87 -87.69
C MET A 308 -61.49 33.93 -87.57
N ILE A 309 -61.71 34.47 -86.37
CA ILE A 309 -62.69 35.54 -86.16
C ILE A 309 -62.20 36.86 -86.80
N GLY A 310 -60.90 37.15 -86.74
CA GLY A 310 -60.31 38.28 -87.45
C GLY A 310 -60.51 38.20 -88.97
N GLN A 311 -60.37 37.00 -89.54
CA GLN A 311 -60.67 36.75 -90.95
C GLN A 311 -62.15 36.97 -91.26
N LEU A 312 -63.06 36.50 -90.39
CA LEU A 312 -64.50 36.74 -90.53
C LEU A 312 -64.83 38.25 -90.50
N ALA A 313 -64.18 39.02 -89.63
CA ALA A 313 -64.34 40.48 -89.58
C ALA A 313 -63.90 41.13 -90.91
N ALA A 314 -62.78 40.68 -91.49
CA ALA A 314 -62.28 41.17 -92.77
C ALA A 314 -63.22 40.81 -93.93
N ASP A 315 -63.77 39.60 -93.96
CA ASP A 315 -64.70 39.18 -95.01
C ASP A 315 -66.05 39.90 -94.88
N SER A 316 -66.49 40.19 -93.65
CA SER A 316 -67.69 41.00 -93.39
C SER A 316 -67.53 42.44 -93.90
N GLN A 317 -66.33 43.01 -93.80
CA GLN A 317 -66.03 44.33 -94.40
C GLN A 317 -66.11 44.30 -95.94
N LYS A 318 -65.67 43.20 -96.58
CA LYS A 318 -65.81 43.03 -98.03
C LYS A 318 -67.29 42.94 -98.41
N ILE A 319 -68.09 42.17 -97.68
CA ILE A 319 -69.54 42.07 -97.90
C ILE A 319 -70.19 43.45 -97.78
N ASN A 320 -69.85 44.24 -96.75
CA ASN A 320 -70.36 45.60 -96.59
C ASN A 320 -70.08 46.48 -97.82
N SER A 321 -68.87 46.38 -98.40
CA SER A 321 -68.54 47.12 -99.64
C SER A 321 -69.41 46.71 -100.83
N VAL A 322 -69.71 45.41 -100.97
CA VAL A 322 -70.55 44.89 -102.05
C VAL A 322 -71.99 45.34 -101.86
N VAL A 323 -72.50 45.30 -100.62
CA VAL A 323 -73.85 45.76 -100.27
C VAL A 323 -74.01 47.25 -100.56
N ASN A 324 -73.00 48.08 -100.25
CA ASN A 324 -73.00 49.51 -100.61
C ASN A 324 -73.05 49.74 -102.13
N VAL A 325 -72.36 48.91 -102.93
CA VAL A 325 -72.46 48.97 -104.40
C VAL A 325 -73.86 48.59 -104.85
N ILE A 326 -74.47 47.54 -104.29
CA ILE A 326 -75.86 47.16 -104.61
C ILE A 326 -76.85 48.27 -104.23
N HIS A 327 -76.68 48.88 -103.05
CA HIS A 327 -77.51 50.01 -102.61
C HIS A 327 -77.42 51.17 -103.60
N SER A 328 -76.21 51.56 -104.02
CA SER A 328 -76.03 52.63 -105.01
C SER A 328 -76.60 52.28 -106.40
N ILE A 329 -76.52 51.02 -106.84
CA ILE A 329 -77.16 50.55 -108.08
C ILE A 329 -78.69 50.63 -107.95
N ALA A 330 -79.25 50.22 -106.81
CA ALA A 330 -80.68 50.27 -106.56
C ALA A 330 -81.19 51.72 -106.52
N GLU A 331 -80.44 52.64 -105.92
CA GLU A 331 -80.72 54.08 -105.92
C GLU A 331 -80.70 54.67 -107.34
N GLN A 332 -79.66 54.35 -108.12
CA GLN A 332 -79.57 54.75 -109.53
C GLN A 332 -80.73 54.18 -110.35
N THR A 333 -81.11 52.92 -110.11
CA THR A 333 -82.23 52.25 -110.79
C THR A 333 -83.57 52.90 -110.43
N ASN A 334 -83.76 53.28 -109.16
CA ASN A 334 -84.94 54.00 -108.69
C ASN A 334 -85.06 55.38 -109.35
N LEU A 335 -83.94 56.12 -109.49
CA LEU A 335 -83.89 57.41 -110.19
C LEU A 335 -84.14 57.25 -111.71
N LEU A 336 -83.56 56.24 -112.35
CA LEU A 336 -83.79 55.93 -113.77
C LEU A 336 -85.26 55.57 -114.01
N ALA A 337 -85.85 54.75 -113.15
CA ALA A 337 -87.26 54.34 -113.20
C ALA A 337 -88.20 55.54 -112.99
N LEU A 338 -87.87 56.44 -112.06
CA LEU A 338 -88.61 57.69 -111.87
C LEU A 338 -88.58 58.57 -113.13
N ASN A 339 -87.41 58.75 -113.74
CA ASN A 339 -87.27 59.49 -114.99
C ASN A 339 -88.08 58.84 -116.13
N ALA A 340 -88.07 57.51 -116.22
CA ALA A 340 -88.86 56.77 -117.20
C ALA A 340 -90.38 56.90 -116.95
N ALA A 341 -90.84 56.86 -115.70
CA ALA A 341 -92.24 57.07 -115.34
C ALA A 341 -92.73 58.48 -115.67
N ILE A 342 -91.88 59.50 -115.43
CA ILE A 342 -92.14 60.89 -115.82
C ILE A 342 -92.30 61.00 -117.35
N GLU A 343 -91.39 60.42 -118.13
CA GLU A 343 -91.45 60.49 -119.60
C GLU A 343 -92.62 59.67 -120.17
N ALA A 344 -92.97 58.54 -119.54
CA ALA A 344 -94.15 57.75 -119.89
C ALA A 344 -95.46 58.50 -119.61
N ALA A 345 -95.56 59.24 -118.50
CA ALA A 345 -96.69 60.11 -118.22
C ALA A 345 -96.79 61.27 -119.23
N ARG A 346 -95.65 61.78 -119.71
CA ARG A 346 -95.55 62.83 -120.72
C ARG A 346 -96.04 62.38 -122.11
N ALA A 347 -95.91 61.10 -122.44
CA ALA A 347 -96.37 60.49 -123.69
C ALA A 347 -97.89 60.18 -123.73
N GLY A 348 -98.63 60.44 -122.64
CA GLY A 348 -100.09 60.28 -122.58
C GLY A 348 -100.56 58.82 -122.75
N GLU A 349 -101.64 58.58 -123.51
CA GLU A 349 -102.22 57.24 -123.69
C GLU A 349 -101.26 56.23 -124.34
N GLN A 350 -100.31 56.69 -125.18
CA GLN A 350 -99.29 55.81 -125.80
C GLN A 350 -98.23 55.32 -124.80
N GLY A 351 -98.08 56.01 -123.66
CA GLY A 351 -97.07 55.71 -122.63
C GLY A 351 -97.56 54.80 -121.50
N ARG A 352 -98.86 54.44 -121.45
CA ARG A 352 -99.44 53.68 -120.31
C ARG A 352 -98.73 52.37 -120.01
N GLY A 353 -98.38 51.59 -121.04
CA GLY A 353 -97.66 50.33 -120.86
C GLY A 353 -96.25 50.54 -120.28
N PHE A 354 -95.55 51.59 -120.72
CA PHE A 354 -94.22 51.95 -120.21
C PHE A 354 -94.29 52.52 -118.78
N ALA A 355 -95.34 53.28 -118.44
CA ALA A 355 -95.53 53.81 -117.09
C ALA A 355 -95.68 52.69 -116.06
N VAL A 356 -96.46 51.64 -116.37
CA VAL A 356 -96.62 50.48 -115.48
C VAL A 356 -95.30 49.74 -115.27
N VAL A 357 -94.51 49.55 -116.33
CA VAL A 357 -93.19 48.92 -116.21
C VAL A 357 -92.22 49.80 -115.41
N ALA A 358 -92.23 51.11 -115.62
CA ALA A 358 -91.39 52.04 -114.87
C ALA A 358 -91.73 52.07 -113.37
N ASP A 359 -93.02 52.07 -113.01
CA ASP A 359 -93.45 51.98 -111.60
C ASP A 359 -93.10 50.62 -110.97
N GLU A 360 -93.18 49.52 -111.73
CA GLU A 360 -92.76 48.19 -111.26
C GLU A 360 -91.25 48.12 -111.02
N VAL A 361 -90.43 48.68 -111.94
CA VAL A 361 -88.98 48.78 -111.75
C VAL A 361 -88.64 49.69 -110.57
N ARG A 362 -89.39 50.79 -110.36
CA ARG A 362 -89.21 51.69 -109.22
C ARG A 362 -89.51 51.00 -107.89
N ASN A 363 -90.62 50.26 -107.82
CA ASN A 363 -90.97 49.46 -106.65
C ASN A 363 -89.95 48.35 -106.38
N LEU A 364 -89.44 47.70 -107.43
CA LEU A 364 -88.37 46.70 -107.29
C LEU A 364 -87.08 47.33 -106.76
N ALA A 365 -86.67 48.47 -107.31
CA ALA A 365 -85.49 49.20 -106.87
C ALA A 365 -85.60 49.63 -105.41
N LYS A 366 -86.77 50.13 -104.98
CA LYS A 366 -87.05 50.46 -103.57
C LYS A 366 -86.96 49.23 -102.67
N ARG A 367 -87.55 48.08 -103.07
CA ARG A 367 -87.43 46.82 -102.32
C ARG A 367 -85.97 46.35 -102.20
N VAL A 368 -85.15 46.57 -103.23
CA VAL A 368 -83.71 46.27 -103.18
C VAL A 368 -83.01 47.20 -102.18
N GLN A 369 -83.31 48.51 -102.18
CA GLN A 369 -82.77 49.46 -101.20
C GLN A 369 -83.13 49.06 -99.76
N ASP A 370 -84.41 48.83 -99.47
CA ASP A 370 -84.89 48.41 -98.15
C ASP A 370 -84.17 47.11 -97.70
N SER A 371 -83.97 46.15 -98.62
CA SER A 371 -83.24 44.90 -98.33
C SER A 371 -81.75 45.14 -98.09
N THR A 372 -81.11 46.05 -98.84
CA THR A 372 -79.69 46.39 -98.62
C THR A 372 -79.47 47.13 -97.31
N ASP A 373 -80.43 47.93 -96.84
CA ASP A 373 -80.37 48.60 -95.54
C ASP A 373 -80.45 47.57 -94.40
N GLU A 374 -81.39 46.62 -94.48
CA GLU A 374 -81.48 45.50 -93.53
C GLU A 374 -80.18 44.68 -93.49
N ILE A 375 -79.60 44.36 -94.66
CA ILE A 375 -78.31 43.65 -94.75
C ILE A 375 -77.19 44.49 -94.13
N THR A 376 -77.14 45.80 -94.39
CA THR A 376 -76.12 46.70 -93.83
C THR A 376 -76.18 46.73 -92.30
N GLN A 377 -77.39 46.75 -91.73
CA GLN A 377 -77.58 46.69 -90.28
C GLN A 377 -77.13 45.33 -89.71
N MET A 378 -77.45 44.22 -90.36
CA MET A 378 -76.98 42.88 -89.97
C MET A 378 -75.45 42.77 -90.03
N ILE A 379 -74.82 43.26 -91.10
CA ILE A 379 -73.36 43.25 -91.25
C ILE A 379 -72.70 44.13 -90.19
N SER A 380 -73.27 45.30 -89.88
CA SER A 380 -72.76 46.17 -88.81
C SER A 380 -72.81 45.49 -87.44
N GLY A 381 -73.91 44.79 -87.14
CA GLY A 381 -74.04 43.98 -85.92
C GLY A 381 -73.04 42.82 -85.87
N LEU A 382 -72.84 42.14 -87.00
CA LEU A 382 -71.87 41.05 -87.11
C LEU A 382 -70.43 41.56 -86.92
N GLN A 383 -70.09 42.71 -87.49
CA GLN A 383 -68.79 43.36 -87.30
C GLN A 383 -68.53 43.72 -85.84
N ALA A 384 -69.52 44.27 -85.14
CA ALA A 384 -69.42 44.55 -83.71
C ALA A 384 -69.15 43.28 -82.91
N MET A 385 -69.96 42.22 -83.11
CA MET A 385 -69.77 40.93 -82.43
C MET A 385 -68.40 40.31 -82.73
N THR A 386 -67.91 40.38 -83.97
CA THR A 386 -66.57 39.87 -84.29
C THR A 386 -65.46 40.66 -83.60
N ARG A 387 -65.61 41.99 -83.44
CA ARG A 387 -64.63 42.80 -82.70
C ARG A 387 -64.57 42.40 -81.23
N ASP A 388 -65.74 42.33 -80.59
CA ASP A 388 -65.85 41.93 -79.18
C ASP A 388 -65.28 40.52 -78.95
N ALA A 389 -65.53 39.61 -79.89
CA ALA A 389 -65.00 38.25 -79.83
C ALA A 389 -63.46 38.20 -80.00
N VAL A 390 -62.87 39.03 -80.87
CA VAL A 390 -61.40 39.15 -80.99
C VAL A 390 -60.80 39.69 -79.69
N GLU A 391 -61.39 40.73 -79.10
CA GLU A 391 -60.92 41.29 -77.82
C GLU A 391 -60.97 40.26 -76.69
N PHE A 392 -62.08 39.52 -76.59
CA PHE A 392 -62.23 38.44 -75.61
C PHE A 392 -61.22 37.29 -75.81
N MET A 393 -60.93 36.92 -77.06
CA MET A 393 -59.90 35.92 -77.37
C MET A 393 -58.50 36.42 -76.98
N GLN A 394 -58.21 37.70 -77.18
CA GLN A 394 -56.92 38.29 -76.81
C GLN A 394 -56.73 38.35 -75.30
N GLU A 395 -57.77 38.73 -74.55
CA GLU A 395 -57.77 38.67 -73.07
C GLU A 395 -57.62 37.22 -72.58
N SER A 396 -58.32 36.27 -73.21
CA SER A 396 -58.22 34.84 -72.87
C SER A 396 -56.82 34.27 -73.11
N SER A 397 -56.13 34.73 -74.17
CA SER A 397 -54.75 34.36 -74.47
C SER A 397 -53.80 34.86 -73.38
N LEU A 398 -53.95 36.11 -72.93
CA LEU A 398 -53.14 36.67 -71.83
C LEU A 398 -53.34 35.89 -70.52
N LYS A 399 -54.60 35.57 -70.19
CA LYS A 399 -54.92 34.74 -69.00
C LYS A 399 -54.31 33.34 -69.09
N ALA A 400 -54.32 32.72 -70.28
CA ALA A 400 -53.70 31.42 -70.47
C ALA A 400 -52.17 31.46 -70.24
N ASP A 401 -51.50 32.51 -70.72
CA ASP A 401 -50.06 32.72 -70.49
C ASP A 401 -49.74 32.94 -69.00
N ASP A 402 -50.55 33.71 -68.29
CA ASP A 402 -50.42 33.87 -66.83
C ASP A 402 -50.57 32.53 -66.09
N CYS A 403 -51.54 31.70 -66.46
CA CYS A 403 -51.68 30.38 -65.86
C CYS A 403 -50.48 29.45 -66.17
N VAL A 404 -49.83 29.57 -67.34
CA VAL A 404 -48.59 28.84 -67.64
C VAL A 404 -47.46 29.29 -66.71
N ARG A 405 -47.35 30.60 -66.44
CA ARG A 405 -46.36 31.15 -65.52
C ARG A 405 -46.59 30.66 -64.08
N GLU A 406 -47.82 30.72 -63.58
CA GLU A 406 -48.17 30.22 -62.25
C GLU A 406 -47.91 28.70 -62.12
N ALA A 407 -48.22 27.92 -63.16
CA ALA A 407 -47.89 26.50 -63.19
C ALA A 407 -46.37 26.26 -63.14
N HIS A 408 -45.57 27.10 -63.80
CA HIS A 408 -44.12 27.01 -63.73
C HIS A 408 -43.58 27.31 -62.34
N GLU A 409 -44.08 28.36 -61.68
CA GLU A 409 -43.73 28.70 -60.30
C GLU A 409 -44.09 27.56 -59.33
N ALA A 410 -45.26 26.94 -59.50
CA ALA A 410 -45.67 25.77 -58.72
C ALA A 410 -44.76 24.55 -58.95
N ALA A 411 -44.30 24.32 -60.19
CA ALA A 411 -43.38 23.24 -60.52
C ALA A 411 -42.01 23.42 -59.83
N GLN A 412 -41.49 24.64 -59.81
CA GLN A 412 -40.24 24.98 -59.12
C GLN A 412 -40.36 24.81 -57.59
N ALA A 413 -41.50 25.20 -57.00
CA ALA A 413 -41.75 24.99 -55.57
C ALA A 413 -41.75 23.50 -55.21
N LEU A 414 -42.38 22.65 -56.03
CA LEU A 414 -42.38 21.19 -55.83
C LEU A 414 -40.98 20.58 -55.97
N GLU A 415 -40.15 21.09 -56.88
CA GLU A 415 -38.76 20.66 -57.03
C GLU A 415 -37.92 21.05 -55.80
N ALA A 416 -38.10 22.27 -55.28
CA ALA A 416 -37.45 22.70 -54.05
C ALA A 416 -37.87 21.85 -52.84
N ILE A 417 -39.15 21.49 -52.74
CA ILE A 417 -39.66 20.57 -51.70
C ILE A 417 -38.99 19.20 -51.82
N ALA A 418 -38.91 18.62 -53.02
CA ALA A 418 -38.25 17.33 -53.25
C ALA A 418 -36.77 17.38 -52.82
N GLY A 419 -36.05 18.46 -53.15
CA GLY A 419 -34.68 18.69 -52.70
C GLY A 419 -34.53 18.73 -51.17
N ALA A 420 -35.40 19.48 -50.49
CA ALA A 420 -35.38 19.56 -49.02
C ALA A 420 -35.70 18.21 -48.35
N VAL A 421 -36.65 17.46 -48.91
CA VAL A 421 -37.02 16.13 -48.43
C VAL A 421 -35.89 15.11 -48.64
N ALA A 422 -35.17 15.19 -49.76
CA ALA A 422 -34.00 14.36 -50.00
C ALA A 422 -32.89 14.64 -48.97
N GLN A 423 -32.68 15.91 -48.61
CA GLN A 423 -31.74 16.29 -47.55
C GLN A 423 -32.18 15.77 -46.18
N MET A 424 -33.47 15.84 -45.84
CA MET A 424 -34.00 15.25 -44.60
C MET A 424 -33.74 13.74 -44.52
N ARG A 425 -33.91 13.02 -45.63
CA ARG A 425 -33.66 11.58 -45.70
C ARG A 425 -32.18 11.24 -45.41
N GLU A 426 -31.26 12.04 -45.94
CA GLU A 426 -29.83 11.90 -45.67
C GLU A 426 -29.51 12.17 -44.19
N SER A 427 -30.02 13.28 -43.63
CA SER A 427 -29.85 13.60 -42.21
C SER A 427 -30.38 12.49 -41.29
N ASN A 428 -31.56 11.92 -41.59
CA ASN A 428 -32.10 10.81 -40.81
C ASN A 428 -31.25 9.53 -40.90
N THR A 429 -30.59 9.31 -42.04
CA THR A 429 -29.64 8.20 -42.18
C THR A 429 -28.44 8.41 -41.27
N GLN A 430 -27.92 9.63 -41.19
CA GLN A 430 -26.82 9.98 -40.28
C GLN A 430 -27.25 9.89 -38.80
N ILE A 431 -28.47 10.30 -38.46
CA ILE A 431 -29.02 10.16 -37.10
C ILE A 431 -29.11 8.68 -36.72
N ALA A 432 -29.58 7.82 -37.62
CA ALA A 432 -29.66 6.38 -37.36
C ALA A 432 -28.27 5.77 -37.11
N VAL A 433 -27.25 6.15 -37.90
CA VAL A 433 -25.86 5.72 -37.70
C VAL A 433 -25.31 6.22 -36.36
N ALA A 434 -25.57 7.48 -36.00
CA ALA A 434 -25.13 8.05 -34.74
C ALA A 434 -25.82 7.36 -33.53
N ALA A 435 -27.09 7.00 -33.65
CA ALA A 435 -27.81 6.24 -32.65
C ALA A 435 -27.22 4.83 -32.48
N GLU A 436 -26.89 4.13 -33.57
CA GLU A 436 -26.20 2.83 -33.52
C GLU A 436 -24.86 2.92 -32.78
N GLN A 437 -24.07 3.97 -33.05
CA GLN A 437 -22.81 4.23 -32.35
C GLN A 437 -23.03 4.52 -30.86
N GLN A 438 -24.04 5.34 -30.52
CA GLN A 438 -24.38 5.61 -29.12
C GLN A 438 -24.84 4.34 -28.39
N SER A 439 -25.52 3.41 -29.06
CA SER A 439 -25.92 2.13 -28.48
C SER A 439 -24.71 1.29 -28.08
N GLN A 440 -23.67 1.26 -28.92
CA GLN A 440 -22.41 0.58 -28.61
C GLN A 440 -21.70 1.21 -27.39
N VAL A 441 -21.69 2.55 -27.32
CA VAL A 441 -21.13 3.27 -26.16
C VAL A 441 -21.92 2.98 -24.89
N ALA A 442 -23.26 2.93 -24.96
CA ALA A 442 -24.10 2.59 -23.82
C ALA A 442 -23.80 1.18 -23.29
N GLU A 443 -23.61 0.20 -24.18
CA GLU A 443 -23.24 -1.17 -23.82
C GLU A 443 -21.84 -1.25 -23.17
N GLU A 444 -20.86 -0.49 -23.67
CA GLU A 444 -19.53 -0.40 -23.07
C GLU A 444 -19.57 0.26 -21.67
N LEU A 445 -20.37 1.31 -21.51
CA LEU A 445 -20.59 1.95 -20.23
C LEU A 445 -21.27 1.00 -19.23
N ASN A 446 -22.25 0.21 -19.68
CA ASN A 446 -22.92 -0.79 -18.85
C ASN A 446 -21.93 -1.84 -18.31
N ARG A 447 -21.02 -2.33 -19.17
CA ARG A 447 -19.94 -3.23 -18.75
C ARG A 447 -18.98 -2.57 -17.77
N SER A 448 -18.63 -1.31 -18.01
CA SER A 448 -17.74 -0.54 -17.14
C SER A 448 -18.35 -0.36 -15.74
N VAL A 449 -19.64 0.00 -15.66
CA VAL A 449 -20.37 0.14 -14.40
C VAL A 449 -20.48 -1.19 -13.66
N THR A 450 -20.71 -2.30 -14.38
CA THR A 450 -20.68 -3.65 -13.78
C THR A 450 -19.29 -3.96 -13.20
N GLY A 451 -18.22 -3.63 -13.94
CA GLY A 451 -16.85 -3.80 -13.45
C GLY A 451 -16.53 -2.96 -12.21
N ILE A 452 -17.03 -1.72 -12.14
CA ILE A 452 -16.89 -0.86 -10.95
C ILE A 452 -17.61 -1.49 -9.75
N ARG A 453 -18.81 -2.06 -9.96
CA ARG A 453 -19.56 -2.75 -8.91
C ARG A 453 -18.78 -3.94 -8.35
N ASP A 454 -18.21 -4.78 -9.21
CA ASP A 454 -17.42 -5.95 -8.79
C ASP A 454 -16.16 -5.54 -8.01
N VAL A 455 -15.46 -4.50 -8.47
CA VAL A 455 -14.30 -3.95 -7.75
C VAL A 455 -14.70 -3.36 -6.40
N THR A 456 -15.86 -2.69 -6.33
CA THR A 456 -16.39 -2.14 -5.08
C THR A 456 -16.68 -3.25 -4.08
N GLU A 457 -17.33 -4.34 -4.51
CA GLU A 457 -17.63 -5.50 -3.66
C GLU A 457 -16.35 -6.18 -3.13
N ARG A 458 -15.37 -6.43 -4.01
CA ARG A 458 -14.05 -6.94 -3.60
C ARG A 458 -13.34 -6.02 -2.61
N THR A 459 -13.44 -4.71 -2.80
CA THR A 459 -12.84 -3.73 -1.90
C THR A 459 -13.51 -3.74 -0.53
N VAL A 460 -14.83 -3.93 -0.47
CA VAL A 460 -15.56 -4.12 0.79
C VAL A 460 -15.06 -5.37 1.53
N GLU A 461 -14.93 -6.50 0.85
CA GLU A 461 -14.40 -7.75 1.44
C GLU A 461 -12.97 -7.54 1.99
N GLN A 462 -12.09 -6.92 1.22
CA GLN A 462 -10.72 -6.61 1.64
C GLN A 462 -10.67 -5.66 2.83
N THR A 463 -11.59 -4.70 2.88
CA THR A 463 -11.72 -3.74 3.99
C THR A 463 -12.15 -4.45 5.28
N VAL A 464 -13.12 -5.37 5.19
CA VAL A 464 -13.55 -6.20 6.34
C VAL A 464 -12.41 -7.07 6.84
N SER A 465 -11.67 -7.73 5.94
CA SER A 465 -10.49 -8.53 6.31
C SER A 465 -9.42 -7.68 7.00
N SER A 466 -9.12 -6.49 6.46
CA SER A 466 -8.11 -5.59 7.01
C SER A 466 -8.52 -5.04 8.38
N ALA A 467 -9.82 -4.77 8.59
CA ALA A 467 -10.36 -4.39 9.90
C ALA A 467 -10.19 -5.52 10.93
N SER A 468 -10.43 -6.78 10.53
CA SER A 468 -10.18 -7.95 11.39
C SER A 468 -8.71 -8.07 11.78
N THR A 469 -7.79 -7.99 10.81
CA THR A 469 -6.34 -8.03 11.08
C THR A 469 -5.90 -6.88 11.98
N SER A 470 -6.50 -5.70 11.84
CA SER A 470 -6.23 -4.56 12.72
C SER A 470 -6.65 -4.86 14.16
N ALA A 471 -7.82 -5.48 14.36
CA ALA A 471 -8.28 -5.90 15.67
C ALA A 471 -7.35 -6.96 16.31
N GLU A 472 -6.86 -7.92 15.52
CA GLU A 472 -5.88 -8.91 15.97
C GLU A 472 -4.54 -8.27 16.37
N LEU A 473 -4.03 -7.30 15.60
CA LEU A 473 -2.81 -6.57 15.93
C LEU A 473 -2.95 -5.75 17.22
N ALA A 474 -4.10 -5.09 17.42
CA ALA A 474 -4.40 -4.37 18.66
C ALA A 474 -4.43 -5.33 19.87
N ALA A 475 -5.06 -6.50 19.71
CA ALA A 475 -5.07 -7.52 20.75
C ALA A 475 -3.66 -8.02 21.10
N LEU A 476 -2.84 -8.34 20.09
CA LEU A 476 -1.45 -8.77 20.28
C LEU A 476 -0.61 -7.69 20.97
N SER A 477 -0.81 -6.42 20.59
CA SER A 477 -0.14 -5.30 21.24
C SER A 477 -0.54 -5.16 22.72
N ASN A 478 -1.82 -5.32 23.03
CA ASN A 478 -2.31 -5.32 24.41
C ASN A 478 -1.69 -6.46 25.23
N ASP A 479 -1.59 -7.65 24.66
CA ASP A 479 -0.94 -8.79 25.31
C ASP A 479 0.56 -8.56 25.55
N LEU A 480 1.28 -7.97 24.59
CA LEU A 480 2.68 -7.54 24.76
C LEU A 480 2.81 -6.49 25.87
N SER A 481 1.94 -5.49 25.87
CA SER A 481 1.91 -4.43 26.90
C SER A 481 1.65 -5.02 28.30
N ARG A 482 0.73 -5.98 28.40
CA ARG A 482 0.44 -6.69 29.65
C ARG A 482 1.61 -7.53 30.13
N ALA A 483 2.29 -8.24 29.23
CA ALA A 483 3.47 -9.03 29.55
C ALA A 483 4.62 -8.14 30.05
N ILE A 484 4.84 -6.98 29.42
CA ILE A 484 5.84 -6.01 29.85
C ILE A 484 5.45 -5.36 31.17
N GLY A 485 4.16 -5.07 31.40
CA GLY A 485 3.67 -4.49 32.65
C GLY A 485 3.86 -5.37 33.89
N GLN A 486 4.15 -6.66 33.72
CA GLN A 486 4.57 -7.54 34.82
C GLN A 486 6.01 -7.28 35.29
N LEU A 487 6.85 -6.68 34.43
CA LEU A 487 8.21 -6.29 34.74
C LEU A 487 8.21 -4.88 35.33
N LYS A 488 8.90 -4.68 36.46
CA LYS A 488 9.08 -3.33 37.02
C LYS A 488 10.29 -2.70 36.36
N LEU A 489 10.04 -1.73 35.49
CA LEU A 489 11.05 -1.05 34.67
C LEU A 489 11.77 0.05 35.40
#